data_AF-A0A817RT22-F1
#
_entry.id   AF-A0A817RT22-F1
#
_cell.length_a   1.000
_cell.length_b   1.000
_cell.length_c   1.000
_cell.angle_alpha   90.00
_cell.angle_beta   90.00
_cell.angle_gamma   90.00
#
_symmetry.space_group_name_H-M   'P 1'
#
loop_
_entity.id
_entity.type
_entity.pdbx_description
1 polymer ?
#
loop_
_entity_poly.entity_id
_entity_poly.type
_entity_poly.pdbx_seq_one_letter_code
_entity_poly.pdbx_strand_id
1 'polypeptide(L)'
;MDNNLRCQNGGQCAPTDEHMILTRKFLCICPKGYIGDRCEIVDNKIILSFQKIINNSTPMRITTFRTISLTQNSLIIYWSQPFHLVIIELLNKIYYLAFIQKTYERSTTINKMINPSGRCRHINELFNKTFVQMNVLRRIKYYHLPCQKYSSTLSCFF
;
A
#
# COMPACT_ATOMS: atom_id res chain seq x y z
N MET A 1 28.65 13.78 -26.67
CA MET A 1 27.33 13.12 -26.70
C MET A 1 26.79 13.14 -25.29
N ASP A 2 25.79 13.97 -25.03
CA ASP A 2 25.40 14.35 -23.66
C ASP A 2 24.41 13.35 -23.07
N ASN A 3 24.86 12.52 -22.13
CA ASN A 3 24.02 11.53 -21.43
C ASN A 3 22.96 12.18 -20.51
N ASN A 4 23.01 13.51 -20.35
CA ASN A 4 22.15 14.29 -19.46
C ASN A 4 20.83 14.77 -20.11
N LEU A 5 20.45 14.27 -21.28
CA LEU A 5 19.22 14.66 -22.02
C LEU A 5 18.29 13.48 -22.35
N ARG A 6 18.36 12.35 -21.62
CA ARG A 6 17.52 11.17 -21.89
C ARG A 6 16.68 10.76 -20.69
N CYS A 7 15.53 10.15 -20.98
CA CYS A 7 14.76 9.43 -19.99
C CYS A 7 15.56 8.21 -19.49
N GLN A 8 15.46 7.93 -18.19
CA GLN A 8 16.09 6.79 -17.51
C GLN A 8 15.12 5.62 -17.41
N ASN A 9 15.61 4.47 -16.93
CA ASN A 9 14.80 3.28 -16.59
C ASN A 9 13.82 2.82 -17.69
N GLY A 10 14.21 2.98 -18.96
CA GLY A 10 13.38 2.61 -20.11
C GLY A 10 12.24 3.58 -20.43
N GLY A 11 12.26 4.80 -19.89
CA GLY A 11 11.33 5.86 -20.24
C GLY A 11 11.41 6.26 -21.71
N GLN A 12 10.27 6.58 -22.30
CA GLN A 12 10.17 7.01 -23.69
C GLN A 12 10.20 8.54 -23.78
N CYS A 13 11.08 9.09 -24.63
CA CYS A 13 11.11 10.52 -24.91
C CYS A 13 9.99 10.89 -25.91
N ALA A 14 9.12 11.80 -25.52
CA ALA A 14 8.15 12.45 -26.40
C ALA A 14 8.56 13.91 -26.64
N PRO A 15 8.64 14.40 -27.89
CA PRO A 15 8.93 15.81 -28.16
C PRO A 15 7.78 16.69 -27.68
N THR A 16 8.10 17.88 -27.15
CA THR A 16 7.12 18.92 -26.77
C THR A 16 7.13 20.03 -27.82
N ASP A 17 5.95 20.56 -28.19
CA ASP A 17 5.81 21.59 -29.23
C ASP A 17 6.68 22.82 -28.99
N GLU A 18 7.17 23.40 -30.09
CA GLU A 18 8.19 24.47 -30.15
C GLU A 18 7.81 25.77 -29.42
N HIS A 19 6.54 25.94 -29.02
CA HIS A 19 6.05 27.11 -28.30
C HIS A 19 6.27 27.08 -26.77
N MET A 20 6.72 25.96 -26.19
CA MET A 20 7.16 25.94 -24.78
C MET A 20 8.62 26.40 -24.64
N ILE A 21 8.81 27.69 -24.90
CA ILE A 21 10.02 28.43 -24.59
C ILE A 21 10.13 28.47 -23.07
N LEU A 22 10.94 27.60 -22.45
CA LEU A 22 11.90 28.03 -21.41
C LEU A 22 12.89 26.98 -20.92
N THR A 23 12.70 25.65 -20.97
CA THR A 23 13.79 24.73 -20.50
C THR A 23 13.84 23.28 -21.02
N ARG A 24 12.78 22.67 -21.57
CA ARG A 24 12.81 21.23 -21.93
C ARG A 24 12.24 20.94 -23.33
N LYS A 25 13.09 20.34 -24.19
CA LYS A 25 12.78 19.94 -25.58
C LYS A 25 12.03 18.60 -25.69
N PHE A 26 11.84 17.89 -24.58
CA PHE A 26 11.18 16.59 -24.54
C PHE A 26 10.55 16.34 -23.16
N LEU A 27 9.56 15.46 -23.12
CA LEU A 27 8.90 14.92 -21.94
C LEU A 27 9.17 13.41 -21.84
N CYS A 28 9.28 12.88 -20.63
CA CYS A 28 9.45 11.46 -20.40
C CYS A 28 8.12 10.78 -20.04
N ILE A 29 7.78 9.74 -20.81
CA ILE A 29 6.69 8.83 -20.48
C ILE A 29 7.31 7.67 -19.69
N CYS A 30 7.02 7.61 -18.39
CA CYS A 30 7.64 6.64 -17.50
C CYS A 30 6.92 5.29 -17.49
N PRO A 31 7.67 4.18 -17.56
CA PRO A 31 7.08 2.86 -17.39
C PRO A 31 6.59 2.67 -15.95
N LYS A 32 5.71 1.69 -15.76
CA LYS A 32 5.15 1.37 -14.44
C LYS A 32 6.26 1.08 -13.43
N GLY A 33 6.19 1.74 -12.28
CA GLY A 33 7.16 1.59 -11.20
C GLY A 33 8.29 2.61 -11.20
N TYR A 34 8.22 3.59 -12.11
CA TYR A 34 9.16 4.70 -12.18
C TYR A 34 8.41 6.03 -12.34
N ILE A 35 8.91 7.05 -11.66
CA ILE A 35 8.40 8.42 -11.67
C ILE A 35 9.57 9.42 -11.74
N GLY A 36 9.25 10.70 -11.72
CA GLY A 36 10.20 11.79 -11.89
C GLY A 36 10.21 12.27 -13.33
N ASP A 37 10.83 13.43 -13.55
CA ASP A 37 10.82 14.10 -14.84
C ASP A 37 11.55 13.31 -15.92
N ARG A 38 12.42 12.39 -15.51
CA ARG A 38 13.22 11.51 -16.36
C ARG A 38 13.05 10.06 -15.98
N CYS A 39 12.01 9.69 -15.23
CA CYS A 39 11.80 8.33 -14.73
C CYS A 39 12.94 7.83 -13.85
N GLU A 40 13.68 8.74 -13.21
CA GLU A 40 14.85 8.46 -12.39
C GLU A 40 14.51 7.91 -11.01
N ILE A 41 13.24 8.05 -10.59
CA ILE A 41 12.80 7.70 -9.25
C ILE A 41 12.01 6.40 -9.30
N VAL A 42 12.40 5.43 -8.49
CA VAL A 42 11.70 4.15 -8.38
C VAL A 42 10.50 4.29 -7.44
N ASP A 43 9.35 3.78 -7.84
CA ASP A 43 8.17 3.71 -6.96
C ASP A 43 8.38 2.70 -5.84
N ASN A 44 7.65 2.89 -4.74
CA ASN A 44 7.56 1.86 -3.71
C ASN A 44 6.85 0.64 -4.28
N LYS A 45 7.43 -0.53 -4.08
CA LYS A 45 6.94 -1.80 -4.60
C LYS A 45 6.34 -2.62 -3.46
N ILE A 46 5.02 -2.76 -3.45
CA ILE A 46 4.31 -3.56 -2.46
C ILE A 46 3.92 -4.89 -3.10
N ILE A 47 4.49 -5.97 -2.58
CA ILE A 47 4.26 -7.35 -3.01
C ILE A 47 3.38 -8.03 -1.96
N LEU A 48 2.15 -8.36 -2.33
CA LEU A 48 1.21 -9.08 -1.48
C LEU A 48 1.10 -10.52 -1.97
N SER A 49 1.48 -11.48 -1.15
CA SER A 49 1.33 -12.91 -1.46
C SER A 49 0.20 -13.50 -0.63
N PHE A 50 -0.64 -14.34 -1.21
CA PHE A 50 -1.79 -14.93 -0.53
C PHE A 50 -1.54 -16.39 -0.24
N GLN A 51 -1.77 -16.81 1.00
CA GLN A 51 -1.81 -18.23 1.32
C GLN A 51 -3.02 -18.86 0.63
N LYS A 52 -2.83 -20.02 -0.02
CA LYS A 52 -3.78 -20.70 -0.93
C LYS A 52 -5.24 -20.80 -0.43
N ILE A 53 -5.45 -20.78 0.89
CA ILE A 53 -6.78 -20.81 1.54
C ILE A 53 -7.58 -19.51 1.30
N ILE A 54 -6.92 -18.37 1.07
CA ILE A 54 -7.51 -17.04 0.91
C ILE A 54 -7.91 -16.74 -0.56
N ASN A 55 -7.47 -17.56 -1.52
CA ASN A 55 -7.63 -17.30 -2.97
C ASN A 55 -9.08 -17.12 -3.44
N ASN A 56 -10.08 -17.50 -2.63
CA ASN A 56 -11.50 -17.27 -2.93
C ASN A 56 -11.98 -15.86 -2.58
N SER A 57 -11.12 -14.99 -2.03
CA SER A 57 -11.50 -13.63 -1.65
C SER A 57 -10.80 -12.57 -2.51
N THR A 58 -11.58 -11.86 -3.32
CA THR A 58 -11.11 -10.71 -4.10
C THR A 58 -11.15 -9.44 -3.24
N PRO A 59 -10.07 -8.62 -3.20
CA PRO A 59 -10.12 -7.33 -2.52
C PRO A 59 -11.15 -6.42 -3.20
N MET A 60 -12.10 -5.89 -2.41
CA MET A 60 -13.27 -5.16 -2.92
C MET A 60 -13.05 -3.64 -2.98
N ARG A 61 -12.05 -3.10 -2.27
CA ARG A 61 -11.72 -1.66 -2.31
C ARG A 61 -10.21 -1.42 -2.28
N ILE A 62 -9.72 -0.79 -3.34
CA ILE A 62 -8.36 -0.26 -3.46
C ILE A 62 -8.51 1.19 -3.93
N THR A 63 -7.70 2.12 -3.43
CA THR A 63 -7.64 3.51 -3.93
C THR A 63 -7.15 3.60 -5.39
N THR A 64 -6.65 2.50 -5.95
CA THR A 64 -6.37 2.27 -7.37
C THR A 64 -7.02 0.96 -7.81
N PHE A 65 -8.04 1.01 -8.68
CA PHE A 65 -8.73 -0.20 -9.14
C PHE A 65 -7.78 -1.08 -9.98
N ARG A 66 -7.44 -2.26 -9.46
CA ARG A 66 -6.91 -3.38 -10.25
C ARG A 66 -7.78 -4.61 -9.99
N THR A 67 -8.39 -5.13 -11.04
CA THR A 67 -9.00 -6.46 -11.04
C THR A 67 -7.87 -7.50 -10.95
N ILE A 68 -7.84 -8.26 -9.87
CA ILE A 68 -6.88 -9.35 -9.67
C ILE A 68 -7.48 -10.60 -10.31
N SER A 69 -6.75 -11.21 -11.26
CA SER A 69 -7.11 -12.52 -11.79
C SER A 69 -6.98 -13.57 -10.68
N LEU A 70 -7.99 -14.44 -10.54
CA LEU A 70 -8.07 -15.55 -9.58
C LEU A 70 -6.89 -16.54 -9.65
N THR A 71 -6.02 -16.42 -10.66
CA THR A 71 -4.89 -17.32 -10.94
C THR A 71 -3.56 -16.89 -10.33
N GLN A 72 -3.43 -15.66 -9.82
CA GLN A 72 -2.16 -15.14 -9.30
C GLN A 72 -2.11 -15.22 -7.78
N ASN A 73 -1.15 -16.00 -7.24
CA ASN A 73 -0.91 -16.11 -5.80
C ASN A 73 -0.25 -14.84 -5.19
N SER A 74 0.09 -13.85 -6.02
CA SER A 74 0.68 -12.61 -5.56
C SER A 74 0.24 -11.41 -6.41
N LEU A 75 0.20 -10.24 -5.78
CA LEU A 75 -0.14 -8.95 -6.34
C LEU A 75 1.04 -7.99 -6.16
N ILE A 76 1.39 -7.25 -7.21
CA ILE A 76 2.42 -6.20 -7.15
C ILE A 76 1.78 -4.84 -7.41
N ILE A 77 1.87 -3.97 -6.40
CA ILE A 77 1.40 -2.58 -6.43
C ILE A 77 2.64 -1.68 -6.45
N TYR A 78 2.63 -0.68 -7.33
CA TYR A 78 3.64 0.38 -7.34
C TYR A 78 2.98 1.65 -6.81
N TRP A 79 3.63 2.32 -5.87
CA TRP A 79 3.07 3.46 -5.16
C TRP A 79 4.08 4.60 -5.07
N SER A 80 3.70 5.74 -5.66
CA SER A 80 4.55 6.91 -5.86
C SER A 80 4.48 7.93 -4.72
N GLN A 81 3.38 7.96 -3.98
CA GLN A 81 3.16 8.92 -2.91
C GLN A 81 3.79 8.47 -1.59
N PRO A 82 4.11 9.38 -0.66
CA PRO A 82 4.52 9.00 0.67
C PRO A 82 3.37 8.33 1.45
N PHE A 83 3.69 7.31 2.24
CA PHE A 83 2.74 6.61 3.10
C PHE A 83 3.44 6.07 4.35
N HIS A 84 2.67 5.92 5.43
CA HIS A 84 3.15 5.32 6.67
C HIS A 84 2.47 3.99 7.01
N LEU A 85 1.32 3.73 6.38
CA LEU A 85 0.44 2.62 6.74
C LEU A 85 -0.16 2.03 5.47
N VAL A 86 -0.14 0.71 5.39
CA VAL A 86 -0.81 -0.05 4.33
C VAL A 86 -1.74 -1.07 4.99
N ILE A 87 -3.04 -0.89 4.77
CA ILE A 87 -4.09 -1.81 5.20
C ILE A 87 -4.73 -2.41 3.95
N ILE A 88 -5.01 -3.71 4.00
CA ILE A 88 -5.70 -4.44 2.94
C ILE A 88 -7.09 -4.81 3.45
N GLU A 89 -8.10 -4.51 2.64
CA GLU A 89 -9.48 -4.97 2.84
C GLU A 89 -9.78 -6.11 1.87
N LEU A 90 -10.09 -7.29 2.41
CA LEU A 90 -10.61 -8.43 1.65
C LEU A 90 -12.14 -8.53 1.81
N LEU A 91 -12.76 -9.50 1.11
CA LEU A 91 -14.21 -9.75 1.18
C LEU A 91 -14.73 -9.75 2.63
N ASN A 92 -15.96 -9.27 2.81
CA ASN A 92 -16.65 -9.18 4.11
C ASN A 92 -15.99 -8.25 5.14
N LYS A 93 -15.28 -7.20 4.70
CA LYS A 93 -14.61 -6.22 5.58
C LYS A 93 -13.58 -6.87 6.51
N ILE A 94 -12.86 -7.88 6.00
CA ILE A 94 -11.74 -8.47 6.73
C ILE A 94 -10.50 -7.65 6.42
N TYR A 95 -9.88 -7.11 7.47
CA TYR A 95 -8.73 -6.22 7.36
C TYR A 95 -7.42 -6.93 7.70
N TYR A 96 -6.35 -6.57 7.00
CA TYR A 96 -4.99 -7.03 7.28
C TYR A 96 -4.03 -5.85 7.30
N LEU A 97 -3.12 -5.82 8.27
CA LEU A 97 -2.00 -4.88 8.28
C LEU A 97 -0.90 -5.42 7.37
N ALA A 98 -0.66 -4.72 6.26
CA ALA A 98 0.39 -5.09 5.33
C ALA A 98 1.75 -4.52 5.73
N PHE A 99 1.77 -3.24 6.13
CA PHE A 99 3.00 -2.54 6.44
C PHE A 99 2.72 -1.32 7.32
N ILE A 100 3.66 -1.02 8.21
CA ILE A 100 3.68 0.20 9.01
C ILE A 100 5.13 0.68 9.14
N GLN A 101 5.36 1.98 8.98
CA GLN A 101 6.67 2.59 9.17
C GLN A 101 6.55 3.94 9.89
N LYS A 102 7.51 4.24 10.76
CA LYS A 102 7.55 5.52 11.50
C LYS A 102 8.04 6.65 10.60
N THR A 103 9.16 6.43 9.94
CA THR A 103 9.77 7.34 8.98
C THR A 103 9.50 6.83 7.56
N TYR A 104 9.13 7.73 6.66
CA TYR A 104 8.91 7.34 5.26
C TYR A 104 10.25 7.14 4.55
N GLU A 105 10.43 5.98 3.95
CA GLU A 105 11.54 5.67 3.06
C GLU A 105 11.04 5.56 1.62
N ARG A 106 11.75 6.23 0.70
CA ARG A 106 11.43 6.23 -0.73
C ARG A 106 12.00 5.01 -1.41
N SER A 107 11.33 4.52 -2.46
CA SER A 107 11.78 3.40 -3.28
C SER A 107 11.87 2.06 -2.52
N THR A 108 11.01 1.84 -1.51
CA THR A 108 11.05 0.63 -0.69
C THR A 108 10.35 -0.56 -1.35
N THR A 109 10.91 -1.76 -1.16
CA THR A 109 10.24 -3.01 -1.52
C THR A 109 9.65 -3.66 -0.28
N ILE A 110 8.33 -3.72 -0.22
CA ILE A 110 7.56 -4.29 0.89
C ILE A 110 7.05 -5.66 0.44
N ASN A 111 7.42 -6.72 1.17
CA ASN A 111 6.89 -8.06 0.92
C ASN A 111 6.01 -8.49 2.10
N LYS A 112 4.73 -8.74 1.83
CA LYS A 112 3.77 -9.22 2.83
C LYS A 112 3.10 -10.50 2.35
N MET A 113 3.21 -11.55 3.17
CA MET A 113 2.36 -12.72 3.04
C MET A 113 1.09 -12.54 3.89
N ILE A 114 -0.07 -12.71 3.25
CA ILE A 114 -1.38 -12.67 3.89
C ILE A 114 -1.76 -14.10 4.30
N ASN A 115 -1.86 -14.30 5.61
CA ASN A 115 -2.24 -15.56 6.27
C ASN A 115 -3.58 -15.34 7.00
N PRO A 116 -4.54 -16.30 6.99
CA PRO A 116 -5.80 -16.15 7.72
C PRO A 116 -5.64 -15.79 9.20
N SER A 117 -4.59 -16.27 9.87
CA SER A 117 -4.34 -15.99 11.29
C SER A 117 -3.93 -14.53 11.56
N GLY A 118 -3.38 -13.84 10.55
CA GLY A 118 -2.91 -12.46 10.67
C GLY A 118 -3.98 -11.39 10.48
N ARG A 119 -5.27 -11.76 10.53
CA ARG A 119 -6.38 -10.80 10.36
C ARG A 119 -6.42 -9.80 11.52
N CYS A 120 -6.72 -8.55 11.21
CA CYS A 120 -7.04 -7.56 12.22
C CYS A 120 -8.37 -7.93 12.87
N ARG A 121 -8.38 -8.14 14.19
CA ARG A 121 -9.60 -8.44 14.94
C ARG A 121 -10.53 -7.23 14.96
N HIS A 122 -11.83 -7.47 14.82
CA HIS A 122 -12.81 -6.40 14.92
C HIS A 122 -12.92 -5.92 16.37
N ILE A 123 -13.27 -4.64 16.60
CA ILE A 123 -13.39 -4.07 17.94
C ILE A 123 -14.38 -4.84 18.83
N ASN A 124 -15.43 -5.40 18.21
CA ASN A 124 -16.43 -6.25 18.89
C ASN A 124 -15.86 -7.57 19.42
N GLU A 125 -14.72 -8.03 18.90
CA GLU A 125 -14.03 -9.23 19.36
C GLU A 125 -13.00 -8.91 20.46
N LEU A 126 -12.57 -7.65 20.55
CA LEU A 126 -11.56 -7.20 21.50
C LEU A 126 -12.16 -6.65 22.80
N PHE A 127 -13.39 -6.12 22.73
CA PHE A 127 -14.05 -5.47 23.85
C PHE A 127 -15.47 -5.98 24.07
N ASN A 128 -15.95 -5.86 25.31
CA ASN A 128 -17.32 -6.17 25.67
C ASN A 128 -18.33 -5.27 24.95
N LYS A 129 -19.55 -5.79 24.74
CA LYS A 129 -20.64 -5.08 24.02
C LYS A 129 -20.94 -3.70 24.61
N THR A 130 -20.93 -3.57 25.94
CA THR A 130 -21.15 -2.30 26.64
C THR A 130 -20.10 -1.25 26.26
N PHE A 131 -18.84 -1.64 26.14
CA PHE A 131 -17.76 -0.76 25.74
C PHE A 131 -17.91 -0.30 24.28
N VAL A 132 -18.24 -1.22 23.38
CA VAL A 132 -18.45 -0.91 21.96
C VAL A 132 -19.59 0.11 21.78
N GLN A 133 -20.61 0.08 22.62
CA GLN A 133 -21.75 1.01 22.57
C GLN A 133 -21.44 2.42 23.13
N MET A 134 -20.32 2.60 23.84
CA MET A 134 -19.93 3.91 24.37
C MET A 134 -19.60 4.90 23.25
N ASN A 135 -19.73 6.20 23.58
CA ASN A 135 -19.26 7.28 22.72
C ASN A 135 -17.76 7.09 22.36
N VAL A 136 -17.42 7.34 21.10
CA VAL A 136 -16.07 7.21 20.53
C VAL A 136 -14.99 7.86 21.40
N LEU A 137 -15.22 9.07 21.91
CA LEU A 137 -14.23 9.81 22.72
C LEU A 137 -13.93 9.11 24.05
N ARG A 138 -14.92 8.42 24.62
CA ARG A 138 -14.72 7.61 25.83
C ARG A 138 -13.98 6.32 25.49
N ARG A 139 -14.30 5.68 24.36
CA ARG A 139 -13.66 4.43 23.93
C ARG A 139 -12.15 4.58 23.69
N ILE A 140 -11.73 5.69 23.05
CA ILE A 140 -10.31 5.93 22.70
C ILE A 140 -9.39 5.80 23.91
N LYS A 141 -9.84 6.21 25.11
CA LYS A 141 -9.05 6.12 26.35
C LYS A 141 -8.60 4.70 26.70
N TYR A 142 -9.28 3.69 26.19
CA TYR A 142 -9.06 2.28 26.55
C TYR A 142 -8.50 1.43 25.41
N TYR A 143 -8.20 2.02 24.25
CA TYR A 143 -7.66 1.27 23.10
C TYR A 143 -6.25 0.70 23.31
N HIS A 144 -5.54 1.16 24.35
CA HIS A 144 -4.28 0.58 24.77
C HIS A 144 -4.43 -0.76 25.51
N LEU A 145 -5.61 -1.07 26.08
CA LEU A 145 -5.81 -2.27 26.90
C LEU A 145 -5.64 -3.58 26.12
N PRO A 146 -6.17 -3.74 24.88
CA PRO A 146 -5.90 -4.93 24.08
C PRO A 146 -4.41 -5.12 23.78
N CYS A 147 -3.65 -4.03 23.60
CA CYS A 147 -2.20 -4.12 23.37
C CYS A 147 -1.49 -4.70 24.60
N GLN A 148 -1.90 -4.32 25.81
CA GLN A 148 -1.35 -4.90 27.05
C GLN A 148 -1.75 -6.37 27.23
N LYS A 149 -3.00 -6.72 26.93
CA LYS A 149 -3.56 -8.05 27.18
C LYS A 149 -3.22 -9.09 26.12
N TYR A 150 -3.09 -8.66 24.86
CA TYR A 150 -2.98 -9.53 23.69
C TYR A 150 -1.74 -9.24 22.84
N SER A 151 -0.73 -8.55 23.39
CA SER A 151 0.49 -8.09 22.68
C SER A 151 1.10 -9.13 21.74
N SER A 152 1.15 -10.40 22.17
CA SER A 152 1.72 -11.51 21.39
C SER A 152 0.83 -12.04 20.25
N THR A 153 -0.47 -11.73 20.25
CA THR A 153 -1.47 -12.27 19.31
C THR A 153 -2.16 -11.20 18.48
N LEU A 154 -1.98 -9.92 18.83
CA LEU A 154 -2.55 -8.80 18.09
C LEU A 154 -1.68 -8.54 16.86
N SER A 155 -2.21 -8.83 15.67
CA SER A 155 -1.48 -8.59 14.41
C SER A 155 -1.56 -7.14 13.92
N CYS A 156 -2.50 -6.36 14.45
CA CYS A 156 -2.79 -4.99 14.04
C CYS A 156 -2.96 -4.11 15.28
N PHE A 157 -2.57 -2.83 15.19
CA PHE A 157 -2.63 -1.85 16.28
C PHE A 157 -1.62 -2.10 17.42
N PHE A 158 -0.34 -1.90 17.12
CA PHE A 158 0.75 -1.81 18.11
C PHE A 158 0.93 -0.39 18.63
#